data_AF-A0A7J7T3Y8-F1
#
_entry.id   AF-A0A7J7T3Y8-F1
#
_cell.length_a   1.000
_cell.length_b   1.000
_cell.length_c   1.000
_cell.angle_alpha   90.00
_cell.angle_beta   90.00
_cell.angle_gamma   90.00
#
_symmetry.space_group_name_H-M   'P 1'
#
loop_
_entity.id
_entity.type
_entity.pdbx_description
1 polymer ?
#
loop_
_entity_poly.entity_id
_entity_poly.type
_entity_poly.pdbx_seq_one_letter_code
_entity_poly.pdbx_strand_id
1 'polypeptide(L)'
;MGELFRSEEMTLAQLFLQSEAAYCCVSELGELGKVQFRDLNPDVNVFQRKFVNEVRRCEEMDRKLRFVEKEIRKANIPIMDTGENPEVPFPRDMIDLEANFEKIENELKEINTNQEALKRNFLELTELKFILRKTQQFFDEAELHHQQMADPDLLEESSSLLEPSEIGRGTPLRLGFVAGVINRERIPTFERMLWRVCRGNVFLRQAEIENPLEDPVTVRQGHCVPWSRSCKGSSEQEQPRAP
;
A
#
# COMPACT_ATOMS: atom_id res chain seq x y z
N MET A 1 12.11 -44.27 37.77
CA MET A 1 10.89 -44.79 37.13
C MET A 1 10.08 -45.49 38.22
N GLY A 2 9.28 -44.70 38.94
CA GLY A 2 8.39 -45.17 40.02
C GLY A 2 6.96 -45.36 39.51
N GLU A 3 6.19 -46.12 40.26
CA GLU A 3 4.89 -46.72 39.94
C GLU A 3 3.82 -45.74 39.38
N LEU A 4 3.29 -46.04 38.19
CA LEU A 4 2.25 -45.25 37.48
C LEU A 4 0.90 -45.12 38.21
N PHE A 5 0.69 -45.85 39.32
CA PHE A 5 -0.61 -45.98 39.98
C PHE A 5 -0.81 -45.04 41.18
N ARG A 6 0.21 -44.30 41.62
CA ARG A 6 0.11 -43.35 42.73
C ARG A 6 0.80 -42.02 42.40
N SER A 7 0.35 -40.96 43.05
CA SER A 7 0.98 -39.65 43.00
C SER A 7 2.42 -39.72 43.50
N GLU A 8 3.33 -38.97 42.89
CA GLU A 8 4.68 -38.80 43.42
C GLU A 8 4.66 -38.05 44.76
N GLU A 9 5.61 -38.37 45.63
CA GLU A 9 5.74 -37.70 46.93
C GLU A 9 6.21 -36.26 46.73
N MET A 10 5.42 -35.32 47.25
CA MET A 10 5.71 -33.89 47.18
C MET A 10 6.23 -33.38 48.53
N THR A 11 7.21 -32.48 48.49
CA THR A 11 7.76 -31.84 49.69
C THR A 11 7.65 -30.32 49.57
N LEU A 12 7.29 -29.66 50.68
CA LEU A 12 7.28 -28.21 50.74
C LEU A 12 8.64 -27.73 51.25
N ALA A 13 9.35 -26.96 50.41
CA ALA A 13 10.60 -26.34 50.76
C ALA A 13 10.47 -24.81 50.77
N GLN A 14 11.27 -24.14 51.60
CA GLN A 14 11.38 -22.69 51.62
C GLN A 14 12.69 -22.28 50.96
N LEU A 15 12.62 -21.41 49.94
CA LEU A 15 13.76 -20.94 49.17
C LEU A 15 14.16 -19.54 49.65
N PHE A 16 15.41 -19.36 50.04
CA PHE A 16 15.99 -18.06 50.34
C PHE A 16 16.98 -17.67 49.25
N LEU A 17 16.68 -16.61 48.51
CA LEU A 17 17.50 -16.13 47.40
C LEU A 17 18.00 -14.71 47.68
N GLN A 18 19.27 -14.47 47.38
CA GLN A 18 19.81 -13.11 47.30
C GLN A 18 19.34 -12.45 46.00
N SER A 19 19.06 -11.15 46.05
CA SER A 19 18.47 -10.42 44.91
C SER A 19 19.30 -10.47 43.63
N GLU A 20 20.63 -10.54 43.74
CA GLU A 20 21.54 -10.59 42.59
C GLU A 20 21.59 -11.97 41.92
N ALA A 21 21.45 -13.05 42.70
CA ALA A 21 21.47 -14.42 42.21
C ALA A 21 20.08 -14.96 41.85
N ALA A 22 19.02 -14.25 42.25
CA ALA A 22 17.64 -14.71 42.10
C ALA A 22 17.28 -15.02 40.64
N TYR A 23 17.75 -14.22 39.68
CA TYR A 23 17.47 -14.44 38.27
C TYR A 23 18.06 -15.77 37.76
N CYS A 24 19.35 -16.00 37.98
CA CYS A 24 20.03 -17.22 37.52
C CYS A 24 19.44 -18.46 38.19
N CYS A 25 19.24 -18.43 39.51
CA CYS A 25 18.68 -19.58 40.24
C CYS A 25 17.26 -19.93 39.77
N VAL A 26 16.41 -18.94 39.54
CA VAL A 26 15.04 -19.18 39.06
C VAL A 26 15.05 -19.69 37.61
N SER A 27 15.98 -19.20 36.79
CA SER A 27 16.17 -19.68 35.42
C SER A 27 16.53 -21.17 35.37
N GLU A 28 17.57 -21.57 36.12
CA GLU A 28 18.00 -22.97 36.21
C GLU A 28 16.89 -23.88 36.78
N LEU A 29 16.14 -23.39 37.78
CA LEU A 29 14.97 -24.10 38.31
C LEU A 29 13.86 -24.26 37.25
N GLY A 30 13.70 -23.28 36.37
CA GLY A 30 12.76 -23.32 35.24
C GLY A 30 13.15 -24.39 34.22
N GLU A 31 14.43 -24.49 33.88
CA GLU A 31 14.96 -25.54 32.98
C GLU A 31 14.82 -26.95 33.55
N LEU A 32 15.00 -27.10 34.87
CA LEU A 32 14.78 -28.37 35.56
C LEU A 32 13.29 -28.79 35.58
N GLY A 33 12.37 -27.83 35.67
CA GLY A 33 10.92 -28.07 35.55
C GLY A 33 10.27 -28.88 36.68
N LYS A 34 10.89 -28.95 37.86
CA LYS A 34 10.44 -29.80 39.00
C LYS A 34 9.83 -29.03 40.17
N VAL A 35 9.69 -27.72 40.05
CA VAL A 35 9.24 -26.86 41.15
C VAL A 35 7.90 -26.23 40.83
N GLN A 36 7.04 -26.14 41.85
CA GLN A 36 5.79 -25.39 41.78
C GLN A 36 5.86 -24.24 42.78
N PHE A 37 5.85 -23.01 42.27
CA PHE A 37 5.81 -21.82 43.12
C PHE A 37 4.40 -21.61 43.67
N ARG A 38 4.32 -21.33 44.97
CA ARG A 38 3.09 -20.92 45.64
C ARG A 38 3.10 -19.41 45.82
N ASP A 39 1.97 -18.75 45.57
CA ASP A 39 1.85 -17.31 45.79
C ASP A 39 1.85 -17.01 47.30
N LEU A 40 2.85 -16.24 47.76
CA LEU A 40 2.93 -15.74 49.13
C LEU A 40 2.20 -14.41 49.31
N ASN A 41 1.86 -13.71 48.21
CA ASN A 41 1.27 -12.37 48.23
C ASN A 41 -0.08 -12.33 47.47
N PRO A 42 -1.10 -13.10 47.92
CA PRO A 42 -2.41 -13.12 47.27
C PRO A 42 -3.16 -11.78 47.39
N ASP A 43 -2.91 -11.03 48.47
CA ASP A 43 -3.60 -9.76 48.75
C ASP A 43 -2.99 -8.56 48.02
N VAL A 44 -1.84 -8.75 47.37
CA VAL A 44 -1.13 -7.70 46.63
C VAL A 44 -1.53 -7.75 45.15
N ASN A 45 -2.13 -6.65 44.68
CA ASN A 45 -2.49 -6.50 43.27
C ASN A 45 -1.25 -6.63 42.37
N VAL A 46 -1.45 -7.18 41.17
CA VAL A 46 -0.39 -7.43 40.17
C VAL A 46 0.48 -6.20 39.95
N PHE A 47 -0.10 -5.00 39.85
CA PHE A 47 0.63 -3.74 39.58
C PHE A 47 1.55 -3.27 40.72
N GLN A 48 1.33 -3.74 41.94
CA GLN A 48 2.14 -3.36 43.11
C GLN A 48 3.28 -4.35 43.36
N ARG A 49 3.38 -5.41 42.56
CA ARG A 49 4.45 -6.40 42.66
C ARG A 49 5.78 -5.81 42.20
N LYS A 50 6.88 -6.31 42.74
CA LYS A 50 8.22 -5.76 42.56
C LYS A 50 8.71 -5.73 41.11
N PHE A 51 8.33 -6.72 40.28
CA PHE A 51 8.89 -6.94 38.94
C PHE A 51 7.93 -6.60 37.78
N VAL A 52 6.95 -5.73 38.01
CA VAL A 52 5.91 -5.40 37.01
C VAL A 52 6.50 -4.67 35.80
N ASN A 53 7.50 -3.82 36.01
CA ASN A 53 8.08 -3.03 34.94
C ASN A 53 8.85 -3.92 33.97
N GLU A 54 9.58 -4.91 34.48
CA GLU A 54 10.31 -5.91 33.72
C GLU A 54 9.37 -6.78 32.90
N VAL A 55 8.26 -7.25 33.51
CA VAL A 55 7.23 -8.02 32.79
C VAL A 55 6.62 -7.19 31.66
N ARG A 56 6.30 -5.92 31.89
CA ARG A 56 5.78 -5.01 30.86
C ARG A 56 6.76 -4.78 29.72
N ARG A 57 8.08 -4.70 30.00
CA ARG A 57 9.11 -4.59 28.95
C ARG A 57 9.10 -5.85 28.07
N CYS A 58 9.00 -7.03 28.68
CA CYS A 58 8.87 -8.28 27.92
C CYS A 58 7.59 -8.35 27.09
N GLU A 59 6.45 -7.90 27.62
CA GLU A 59 5.19 -7.82 26.87
C GLU A 59 5.30 -6.89 25.65
N GLU A 60 5.99 -5.75 25.77
CA GLU A 60 6.20 -4.85 24.63
C GLU A 60 7.13 -5.47 23.58
N MET A 61 8.21 -6.15 24.00
CA MET A 61 9.07 -6.90 23.07
C MET A 61 8.30 -8.03 22.36
N ASP A 62 7.43 -8.76 23.07
CA ASP A 62 6.55 -9.77 22.47
C ASP A 62 5.61 -9.14 21.43
N ARG A 63 5.07 -7.94 21.70
CA ARG A 63 4.26 -7.19 20.73
C ARG A 63 5.04 -6.87 19.46
N LYS A 64 6.30 -6.44 19.59
CA LYS A 64 7.20 -6.16 18.46
C LYS A 64 7.46 -7.43 17.64
N LEU A 65 7.76 -8.55 18.30
CA LEU A 65 8.01 -9.84 17.65
C LEU A 65 6.77 -10.37 16.91
N ARG A 66 5.57 -10.28 17.50
CA ARG A 66 4.31 -10.65 16.82
C ARG A 66 4.05 -9.84 15.55
N PHE A 67 4.41 -8.56 15.55
CA PHE A 67 4.33 -7.72 14.36
C PHE A 67 5.28 -8.22 13.26
N VAL A 68 6.54 -8.48 13.61
CA VAL A 68 7.55 -9.02 12.69
C VAL A 68 7.11 -10.38 12.14
N GLU A 69 6.65 -11.29 12.99
CA GLU A 69 6.16 -12.61 12.57
C GLU A 69 5.01 -12.49 11.57
N LYS A 70 4.08 -11.55 11.80
CA LYS A 70 2.96 -11.30 10.88
C LYS A 70 3.45 -10.81 9.51
N GLU A 71 4.46 -9.96 9.46
CA GLU A 71 5.06 -9.50 8.20
C GLU A 71 5.81 -10.62 7.47
N ILE A 72 6.56 -11.46 8.18
CA ILE A 72 7.23 -12.64 7.60
C ILE A 72 6.21 -13.60 6.97
N ARG A 73 5.10 -13.87 7.67
CA ARG A 73 4.01 -14.71 7.16
C ARG A 73 3.33 -14.08 5.93
N LYS A 74 3.13 -12.75 5.91
CA LYS A 74 2.62 -12.04 4.72
C LYS A 74 3.55 -12.16 3.53
N ALA A 75 4.87 -12.18 3.76
CA ALA A 75 5.88 -12.36 2.74
C ALA A 75 6.05 -13.82 2.28
N ASN A 76 5.29 -14.77 2.84
CA ASN A 76 5.41 -16.22 2.59
C ASN A 76 6.84 -16.76 2.81
N ILE A 77 7.56 -16.21 3.79
CA ILE A 77 8.89 -16.70 4.15
C ILE A 77 8.71 -17.81 5.21
N PRO A 78 9.18 -19.04 4.96
CA PRO A 78 9.07 -20.12 5.92
C PRO A 78 10.01 -19.86 7.10
N ILE A 79 9.45 -19.83 8.31
CA ILE A 79 10.23 -19.77 9.55
C ILE A 79 10.74 -21.20 9.81
N MET A 80 12.06 -21.38 9.74
CA MET A 80 12.71 -22.65 10.10
C MET A 80 12.72 -22.75 11.62
N ASP A 81 12.17 -23.82 12.16
CA ASP A 81 12.35 -24.16 13.57
C ASP A 81 13.60 -25.02 13.71
N THR A 82 14.62 -24.50 14.37
CA THR A 82 15.91 -25.18 14.57
C THR A 82 15.80 -26.29 15.62
N GLY A 83 14.68 -26.39 16.36
CA GLY A 83 14.45 -27.44 17.36
C GLY A 83 15.34 -27.35 18.61
N GLU A 84 16.33 -26.45 18.61
CA GLU A 84 17.13 -26.10 19.78
C GLU A 84 16.44 -24.98 20.55
N ASN A 85 16.10 -25.25 21.80
CA ASN A 85 15.73 -24.21 22.74
C ASN A 85 17.02 -23.50 23.21
N PRO A 86 17.17 -22.19 22.95
CA PRO A 86 18.31 -21.45 23.45
C PRO A 86 18.29 -21.36 24.97
N GLU A 87 19.47 -21.21 25.57
CA GLU A 87 19.62 -20.91 26.99
C GLU A 87 19.01 -19.53 27.31
N VAL A 88 18.49 -19.39 28.53
CA VAL A 88 17.86 -18.15 28.96
C VAL A 88 18.88 -17.00 28.97
N PRO A 89 18.61 -15.88 28.28
CA PRO A 89 19.53 -14.76 28.20
C PRO A 89 19.63 -14.01 29.54
N PHE A 90 20.76 -13.34 29.79
CA PHE A 90 20.91 -12.54 31.01
C PHE A 90 20.13 -11.22 30.93
N PRO A 91 19.79 -10.59 32.09
CA PRO A 91 19.08 -9.31 32.11
C PRO A 91 19.81 -8.15 31.42
N ARG A 92 21.13 -8.25 31.23
CA ARG A 92 21.92 -7.26 30.47
C ARG A 92 21.62 -7.36 28.98
N ASP A 93 21.58 -8.58 28.46
CA ASP A 93 21.34 -8.86 27.04
C ASP A 93 19.90 -8.50 26.64
N MET A 94 18.96 -8.50 27.60
CA MET A 94 17.58 -8.02 27.39
C MET A 94 17.54 -6.56 26.89
N ILE A 95 18.46 -5.70 27.34
CA ILE A 95 18.50 -4.29 26.93
C ILE A 95 18.92 -4.19 25.46
N ASP A 96 19.92 -4.96 25.08
CA ASP A 96 20.42 -5.00 23.70
C ASP A 96 19.37 -5.61 22.75
N LEU A 97 18.66 -6.65 23.21
CA LEU A 97 17.54 -7.25 22.49
C LEU A 97 16.39 -6.25 22.27
N GLU A 98 16.03 -5.48 23.30
CA GLU A 98 14.99 -4.45 23.17
C GLU A 98 15.35 -3.40 22.11
N ALA A 99 16.59 -2.92 22.12
CA ALA A 99 17.09 -1.97 21.13
C ALA A 99 17.09 -2.58 19.72
N ASN A 100 17.48 -3.85 19.58
CA ASN A 100 17.48 -4.55 18.30
C ASN A 100 16.06 -4.75 17.76
N PHE A 101 15.11 -5.19 18.60
CA PHE A 101 13.71 -5.36 18.19
C PHE A 101 13.06 -4.03 17.81
N GLU A 102 13.39 -2.94 18.50
CA GLU A 102 12.92 -1.61 18.12
C GLU A 102 13.45 -1.16 16.77
N LYS A 103 14.74 -1.38 16.52
CA LYS A 103 15.37 -1.07 15.24
C LYS A 103 14.71 -1.85 14.11
N ILE A 104 14.54 -3.16 14.26
CA ILE A 104 13.89 -4.03 13.26
C ILE A 104 12.44 -3.59 13.02
N GLU A 105 11.68 -3.28 14.07
CA GLU A 105 10.30 -2.81 13.92
C GLU A 105 10.23 -1.50 13.12
N ASN A 106 11.10 -0.54 13.43
CA ASN A 106 11.14 0.75 12.76
C ASN A 106 11.57 0.62 11.29
N GLU A 107 12.61 -0.16 11.01
CA GLU A 107 13.06 -0.45 9.64
C GLU A 107 11.93 -1.09 8.82
N LEU A 108 11.21 -2.06 9.40
CA LEU A 108 10.13 -2.75 8.71
C LEU A 108 8.92 -1.83 8.44
N LYS A 109 8.58 -0.95 9.39
CA LYS A 109 7.54 0.07 9.20
C LYS A 109 7.92 1.06 8.10
N GLU A 110 9.16 1.55 8.12
CA GLU A 110 9.66 2.49 7.12
C GLU A 110 9.66 1.86 5.72
N ILE A 111 10.19 0.65 5.59
CA ILE A 111 10.19 -0.11 4.34
C ILE A 111 8.76 -0.30 3.82
N ASN A 112 7.82 -0.67 4.69
CA ASN A 112 6.43 -0.87 4.26
C ASN A 112 5.80 0.44 3.76
N THR A 113 6.00 1.56 4.48
CA THR A 113 5.51 2.88 4.02
C THR A 113 6.15 3.31 2.69
N ASN A 114 7.44 3.08 2.53
CA ASN A 114 8.17 3.40 1.30
C ASN A 114 7.72 2.50 0.15
N GLN A 115 7.47 1.21 0.42
CA GLN A 115 6.99 0.25 -0.57
C GLN A 115 5.58 0.63 -1.04
N GLU A 116 4.68 1.01 -0.14
CA GLU A 116 3.35 1.49 -0.50
C GLU A 116 3.41 2.78 -1.34
N ALA A 117 4.22 3.76 -0.92
CA ALA A 117 4.40 5.01 -1.66
C ALA A 117 4.98 4.76 -3.06
N LEU A 118 5.99 3.90 -3.17
CA LEU A 118 6.60 3.53 -4.44
C LEU A 118 5.60 2.80 -5.35
N LYS A 119 4.80 1.89 -4.81
CA LYS A 119 3.75 1.21 -5.56
C LYS A 119 2.71 2.20 -6.10
N ARG A 120 2.25 3.16 -5.28
CA ARG A 120 1.31 4.21 -5.72
C ARG A 120 1.90 5.04 -6.86
N ASN A 121 3.12 5.56 -6.68
CA ASN A 121 3.81 6.34 -7.72
C ASN A 121 4.01 5.54 -9.02
N PHE A 122 4.37 4.26 -8.91
CA PHE A 122 4.56 3.40 -10.08
C PHE A 122 3.24 3.17 -10.84
N LEU A 123 2.13 2.97 -10.12
CA LEU A 123 0.81 2.79 -10.72
C LEU A 123 0.35 4.07 -11.44
N GLU A 124 0.45 5.23 -10.79
CA GLU A 124 0.11 6.53 -11.39
C GLU A 124 0.91 6.81 -12.67
N LEU A 125 2.23 6.57 -12.63
CA LEU A 125 3.09 6.74 -13.81
C LEU A 125 2.78 5.72 -14.91
N THR A 126 2.39 4.50 -14.53
CA THR A 126 2.00 3.46 -15.49
C THR A 126 0.71 3.84 -16.20
N GLU A 127 -0.29 4.35 -15.48
CA GLU A 127 -1.52 4.90 -16.06
C GLU A 127 -1.22 6.02 -17.05
N LEU A 128 -0.42 7.02 -16.65
CA LEU A 128 -0.01 8.12 -17.53
C LEU A 128 0.71 7.62 -18.79
N LYS A 129 1.60 6.63 -18.64
CA LYS A 129 2.30 6.01 -19.78
C LYS A 129 1.33 5.34 -20.76
N PHE A 130 0.30 4.65 -20.27
CA PHE A 130 -0.71 4.03 -21.12
C PHE A 130 -1.58 5.06 -21.82
N ILE A 131 -2.00 6.12 -21.12
CA ILE A 131 -2.72 7.25 -21.72
C ILE A 131 -1.89 7.81 -22.87
N LEU A 132 -0.63 8.19 -22.62
CA LEU A 132 0.23 8.82 -23.63
C LEU A 132 0.39 7.94 -24.89
N ARG A 133 0.62 6.63 -24.72
CA ARG A 133 0.72 5.70 -25.84
C ARG A 133 -0.55 5.63 -26.67
N LYS A 134 -1.72 5.57 -26.03
CA LYS A 134 -3.00 5.51 -26.72
C LYS A 134 -3.35 6.85 -27.36
N THR A 135 -3.10 7.97 -26.68
CA THR A 135 -3.29 9.30 -27.26
C THR A 135 -2.41 9.55 -28.47
N GLN A 136 -1.17 9.07 -28.46
CA GLN A 136 -0.29 9.20 -29.62
C GLN A 136 -0.81 8.40 -30.83
N GLN A 137 -1.24 7.15 -30.62
CA GLN A 137 -1.94 6.38 -31.67
C GLN A 137 -3.18 7.12 -32.20
N PHE A 138 -3.96 7.76 -31.32
CA PHE A 138 -5.12 8.55 -31.74
C PHE A 138 -4.75 9.79 -32.57
N PHE A 139 -3.66 10.49 -32.25
CA PHE A 139 -3.21 11.64 -33.04
C PHE A 139 -2.66 11.19 -34.40
N ASP A 140 -1.88 10.11 -34.44
CA ASP A 140 -1.34 9.54 -35.69
C ASP A 140 -2.48 9.05 -36.63
N GLU A 141 -3.52 8.40 -36.08
CA GLU A 141 -4.71 8.00 -36.85
C GLU A 141 -5.52 9.21 -37.35
N ALA A 142 -5.62 10.29 -36.56
CA ALA A 142 -6.32 11.50 -36.97
C ALA A 142 -5.59 12.23 -38.11
N GLU A 143 -4.26 12.25 -38.12
CA GLU A 143 -3.46 12.79 -39.23
C GLU A 143 -3.63 11.97 -40.50
N LEU A 144 -3.64 10.63 -40.41
CA LEU A 144 -3.89 9.73 -41.54
C LEU A 144 -5.31 9.90 -42.11
N HIS A 145 -6.32 10.09 -41.25
CA HIS A 145 -7.69 10.30 -41.69
C HIS A 145 -7.92 11.70 -42.29
N HIS A 146 -7.08 12.68 -41.92
CA HIS A 146 -7.04 14.00 -42.57
C HIS A 146 -6.41 13.92 -43.97
N GLN A 147 -5.40 13.06 -44.16
CA GLN A 147 -4.78 12.81 -45.47
C GLN A 147 -5.67 12.00 -46.42
N GLN A 148 -6.49 11.07 -45.92
CA GLN A 148 -7.42 10.29 -46.74
C GLN A 148 -8.72 11.05 -47.11
N MET A 149 -9.01 12.17 -46.46
CA MET A 149 -10.12 13.08 -46.78
C MET A 149 -9.67 14.28 -47.63
N ALA A 150 -8.41 14.32 -48.06
CA ALA A 150 -7.95 15.27 -49.07
C ALA A 150 -8.27 14.71 -50.46
N ASP A 151 -9.43 15.09 -50.97
CA ASP A 151 -9.77 14.92 -52.39
C ASP A 151 -8.68 15.60 -53.24
N PRO A 152 -8.00 14.90 -54.17
CA PRO A 152 -6.89 15.45 -54.95
C PRO A 152 -7.26 16.68 -55.80
N ASP A 153 -8.57 16.90 -56.06
CA ASP A 153 -9.07 17.95 -56.96
C ASP A 153 -9.15 19.35 -56.32
N LEU A 154 -8.87 19.51 -55.03
CA LEU A 154 -8.88 20.83 -54.35
C LEU A 154 -7.49 21.35 -53.96
N LEU A 155 -6.41 20.65 -54.34
CA LEU A 155 -5.04 20.96 -53.91
C LEU A 155 -4.29 21.93 -54.83
N GLU A 156 -4.80 22.25 -56.03
CA GLU A 156 -4.13 23.21 -56.93
C GLU A 156 -4.39 24.68 -56.59
N GLU A 157 -5.41 25.01 -55.78
CA GLU A 157 -5.76 26.42 -55.46
C GLU A 157 -5.36 26.87 -54.04
N SER A 158 -4.33 26.25 -53.45
CA SER A 158 -3.79 26.69 -52.15
C SER A 158 -2.27 26.86 -52.09
N SER A 159 -1.56 26.68 -53.21
CA SER A 159 -0.10 26.83 -53.29
C SER A 159 0.38 28.25 -53.64
N SER A 160 -0.53 29.18 -53.92
CA SER A 160 -0.22 30.60 -54.07
C SER A 160 -1.11 31.42 -53.14
N LEU A 161 -0.50 32.03 -52.13
CA LEU A 161 -0.73 33.41 -51.64
C LEU A 161 -0.35 33.48 -50.16
N LEU A 162 0.95 33.66 -49.95
CA LEU A 162 1.49 34.24 -48.73
C LEU A 162 1.07 35.72 -48.67
N GLU A 163 0.31 36.08 -47.64
CA GLU A 163 -0.01 37.43 -47.12
C GLU A 163 -1.01 38.34 -47.92
N PRO A 164 -1.57 39.40 -47.29
CA PRO A 164 -2.34 39.42 -46.05
C PRO A 164 -3.65 40.22 -46.23
N SER A 165 -4.82 39.64 -45.98
CA SER A 165 -6.03 40.43 -45.68
C SER A 165 -7.08 39.59 -44.99
N GLU A 166 -7.61 40.19 -43.94
CA GLU A 166 -8.62 39.66 -43.07
C GLU A 166 -9.90 39.29 -43.85
N ILE A 167 -10.58 38.27 -43.32
CA ILE A 167 -12.00 37.90 -43.46
C ILE A 167 -12.13 36.43 -43.89
N GLY A 168 -12.38 35.58 -42.89
CA GLY A 168 -13.09 34.31 -43.08
C GLY A 168 -12.26 33.11 -43.54
N ARG A 169 -11.21 32.73 -42.80
CA ARG A 169 -10.69 31.35 -42.82
C ARG A 169 -10.54 30.84 -41.40
N GLY A 170 -11.11 29.67 -41.15
CA GLY A 170 -11.34 29.08 -39.83
C GLY A 170 -10.13 29.20 -38.92
N THR A 171 -10.36 29.81 -37.77
CA THR A 171 -9.44 29.70 -36.63
C THR A 171 -9.12 28.22 -36.43
N PRO A 172 -7.84 27.83 -36.24
CA PRO A 172 -7.55 26.48 -35.78
C PRO A 172 -8.30 26.32 -34.46
N LEU A 173 -9.36 25.52 -34.48
CA LEU A 173 -10.22 25.29 -33.32
C LEU A 173 -9.32 24.76 -32.21
N ARG A 174 -9.02 25.62 -31.24
CA ARG A 174 -8.25 25.28 -30.04
C ARG A 174 -9.12 24.37 -29.19
N LEU A 175 -9.11 23.10 -29.55
CA LEU A 175 -9.82 22.03 -28.89
C LEU A 175 -9.14 21.79 -27.54
N GLY A 176 -9.89 21.96 -26.45
CA GLY A 176 -9.43 21.53 -25.13
C GLY A 176 -9.40 20.01 -25.12
N PHE A 177 -8.20 19.44 -25.00
CA PHE A 177 -7.98 18.00 -24.93
C PHE A 177 -7.79 17.59 -23.48
N VAL A 178 -8.66 16.72 -22.98
CA VAL A 178 -8.53 16.11 -21.66
C VAL A 178 -8.55 14.60 -21.85
N ALA A 179 -7.50 13.94 -21.37
CA ALA A 179 -7.42 12.48 -21.35
C ALA A 179 -7.30 11.99 -19.90
N GLY A 180 -7.92 10.85 -19.63
CA GLY A 180 -7.90 10.24 -18.30
C GLY A 180 -8.20 8.75 -18.40
N VAL A 181 -8.20 8.08 -17.25
CA VAL A 181 -8.50 6.64 -17.13
C VAL A 181 -9.76 6.48 -16.30
N ILE A 182 -10.64 5.56 -16.69
CA ILE A 182 -11.86 5.23 -15.96
C ILE A 182 -12.11 3.72 -15.98
N ASN A 183 -12.64 3.16 -14.88
CA ASN A 183 -13.03 1.76 -14.83
C ASN A 183 -14.10 1.43 -15.89
N ARG A 184 -13.94 0.30 -16.57
CA ARG A 184 -14.80 -0.13 -17.68
C ARG A 184 -16.29 -0.12 -17.35
N GLU A 185 -16.65 -0.50 -16.13
CA GLU A 185 -18.03 -0.55 -15.64
C GLU A 185 -18.70 0.83 -15.59
N ARG A 186 -17.92 1.91 -15.41
CA ARG A 186 -18.44 3.28 -15.24
C ARG A 186 -18.48 4.08 -16.54
N ILE A 187 -17.85 3.60 -17.62
CA ILE A 187 -17.86 4.23 -18.94
C ILE A 187 -19.26 4.61 -19.42
N PRO A 188 -20.26 3.70 -19.48
CA PRO A 188 -21.55 4.03 -20.08
C PRO A 188 -22.32 5.08 -19.27
N THR A 189 -22.06 5.19 -17.96
CA THR A 189 -22.65 6.24 -17.11
C THR A 189 -21.92 7.57 -17.31
N PHE A 190 -20.60 7.53 -17.42
CA PHE A 190 -19.75 8.70 -17.66
C PHE A 190 -20.04 9.36 -19.03
N GLU A 191 -20.16 8.57 -20.09
CA GLU A 191 -20.51 9.06 -21.43
C GLU A 191 -21.88 9.77 -21.43
N ARG A 192 -22.89 9.14 -20.83
CA ARG A 192 -24.24 9.74 -20.71
C ARG A 192 -24.22 11.04 -19.90
N MET A 193 -23.36 11.15 -18.88
CA MET A 193 -23.19 12.38 -18.11
C MET A 193 -22.52 13.47 -18.96
N LEU A 194 -21.40 13.16 -19.61
CA LEU A 194 -20.68 14.09 -20.50
C LEU A 194 -21.60 14.62 -21.61
N TRP A 195 -22.36 13.73 -22.25
CA TRP A 195 -23.28 14.10 -23.32
C TRP A 195 -24.34 15.11 -22.86
N ARG A 196 -24.90 14.90 -21.66
CA ARG A 196 -25.92 15.78 -21.07
C ARG A 196 -25.36 17.15 -20.68
N VAL A 197 -24.20 17.18 -20.01
CA VAL A 197 -23.57 18.42 -19.55
C VAL A 197 -23.13 19.28 -20.73
N CYS A 198 -22.61 18.64 -21.77
CA CYS A 198 -21.98 19.35 -22.89
C CYS A 198 -22.89 19.49 -24.11
N ARG A 199 -24.18 19.15 -23.96
CA ARG A 199 -25.23 19.34 -24.97
C ARG A 199 -24.87 18.77 -26.35
N GLY A 200 -24.17 17.64 -26.37
CA GLY A 200 -23.74 16.97 -27.60
C GLY A 200 -22.47 17.51 -28.26
N ASN A 201 -21.83 18.55 -27.71
CA ASN A 201 -20.58 19.12 -28.26
C ASN A 201 -19.31 18.43 -27.74
N VAL A 202 -19.40 17.13 -27.45
CA VAL A 202 -18.31 16.32 -26.90
C VAL A 202 -18.00 15.16 -27.80
N PHE A 203 -16.73 15.10 -28.19
CA PHE A 203 -16.18 13.94 -28.87
C PHE A 203 -15.47 13.08 -27.84
N LEU A 204 -16.06 11.92 -27.51
CA LEU A 204 -15.46 10.93 -26.62
C LEU A 204 -14.84 9.82 -27.47
N ARG A 205 -13.56 9.54 -27.24
CA ARG A 205 -12.87 8.36 -27.79
C ARG A 205 -12.42 7.48 -26.63
N GLN A 206 -12.68 6.19 -26.75
CA GLN A 206 -12.31 5.18 -25.77
C GLN A 206 -11.34 4.18 -26.42
N ALA A 207 -10.31 3.77 -25.69
CA ALA A 207 -9.45 2.64 -26.06
C ALA A 207 -9.39 1.68 -24.88
N GLU A 208 -9.64 0.40 -25.09
CA GLU A 208 -9.54 -0.59 -24.03
C GLU A 208 -8.06 -0.89 -23.71
N ILE A 209 -7.70 -0.98 -22.42
CA ILE A 209 -6.42 -1.57 -21.98
C ILE A 209 -6.68 -3.03 -21.66
N GLU A 210 -5.92 -3.91 -22.31
CA GLU A 210 -6.06 -5.36 -22.22
C GLU A 210 -5.51 -5.92 -20.88
N ASN A 211 -4.53 -5.24 -20.29
CA ASN A 211 -3.94 -5.61 -19.01
C ASN A 211 -4.72 -4.96 -17.84
N PRO A 212 -5.21 -5.73 -16.86
CA PRO A 212 -5.83 -5.16 -15.67
C PRO A 212 -4.78 -4.36 -14.89
N LEU A 213 -5.07 -3.10 -14.61
CA LEU A 213 -4.25 -2.24 -13.77
C LEU A 213 -4.80 -2.31 -12.35
N GLU A 214 -3.91 -2.34 -11.37
CA GLU A 214 -4.29 -2.37 -9.97
C GLU A 214 -4.52 -0.94 -9.50
N ASP A 215 -5.74 -0.65 -9.04
CA ASP A 215 -6.14 0.69 -8.61
C ASP A 215 -5.39 1.08 -7.31
N PRO A 216 -4.69 2.22 -7.25
CA PRO A 216 -3.88 2.62 -6.07
C PRO A 216 -4.71 2.87 -4.80
N VAL A 217 -6.03 3.07 -4.94
CA VAL A 217 -6.97 3.31 -3.83
C VAL A 217 -7.80 2.08 -3.49
N THR A 218 -8.12 1.25 -4.48
CA THR A 218 -9.15 0.22 -4.33
C THR A 218 -8.58 -1.19 -4.10
N VAL A 219 -7.26 -1.42 -4.32
CA VAL A 219 -6.61 -2.75 -4.26
C VAL A 219 -7.47 -3.80 -4.99
N ARG A 220 -8.10 -3.38 -6.10
CA ARG A 220 -8.89 -4.22 -6.98
C ARG A 220 -8.25 -4.13 -8.34
N GLN A 221 -7.99 -5.29 -8.93
CA GLN A 221 -7.62 -5.39 -10.34
C GLN A 221 -8.85 -5.00 -11.16
N GLY A 222 -8.76 -3.86 -11.83
CA GLY A 222 -9.82 -3.31 -12.66
C GLY A 222 -9.39 -3.25 -14.12
N HIS A 223 -10.30 -3.56 -15.03
CA HIS A 223 -10.11 -3.18 -16.42
C HIS A 223 -10.35 -1.68 -16.53
N CYS A 224 -9.27 -0.95 -16.71
CA CYS A 224 -9.24 0.50 -16.87
C CYS A 224 -9.27 0.84 -18.36
N VAL A 225 -10.04 1.85 -18.73
CA VAL A 225 -10.18 2.31 -20.13
C VAL A 225 -9.75 3.77 -20.20
N PRO A 226 -8.66 4.09 -20.92
CA PRO A 226 -8.30 5.44 -21.25
C PRO A 226 -9.36 6.04 -22.15
N TRP A 227 -9.85 7.20 -21.74
CA TRP A 227 -10.76 8.02 -22.50
C TRP A 227 -10.07 9.35 -22.84
N SER A 228 -10.36 9.86 -24.02
CA SER A 228 -10.04 11.23 -24.39
C SER A 228 -11.31 11.96 -24.79
N ARG A 229 -11.42 13.21 -24.34
CA ARG A 229 -12.47 14.13 -24.74
C ARG A 229 -11.86 15.32 -25.42
N SER A 230 -12.52 15.72 -26.50
CA SER A 230 -12.26 16.96 -27.18
C SER A 230 -13.51 17.82 -27.21
N CYS A 231 -13.39 19.04 -26.70
CA CYS A 231 -14.47 20.03 -26.70
C CYS A 231 -14.18 21.15 -27.69
N LYS A 232 -15.13 21.42 -28.60
CA LYS A 232 -15.16 22.68 -29.36
C LYS A 232 -15.75 23.77 -28.48
N GLY A 233 -14.89 24.66 -27.99
CA GLY A 233 -15.30 25.94 -27.38
C GLY A 233 -14.62 26.22 -26.05
N SER A 234 -13.93 27.36 -25.98
CA SER A 234 -13.41 28.00 -24.77
C SER A 234 -14.56 28.57 -23.93
N SER A 235 -15.36 27.69 -23.31
CA SER A 235 -16.43 28.09 -22.38
C SER A 235 -16.45 27.19 -21.14
N GLU A 236 -15.29 26.77 -20.66
CA GLU A 236 -15.08 26.50 -19.24
C GLU A 236 -14.45 27.75 -18.60
N GLN A 237 -15.10 28.91 -18.79
CA GLN A 237 -14.93 30.03 -17.86
C GLN A 237 -15.82 29.73 -16.66
N GLU A 238 -15.19 29.25 -15.59
CA GLU A 238 -15.38 29.72 -14.22
C GLU A 238 -16.73 30.41 -13.98
N GLN A 239 -17.75 29.63 -13.58
CA GLN A 239 -18.95 30.21 -13.02
C GLN A 239 -18.60 30.77 -11.62
N PRO A 240 -18.77 32.09 -11.38
CA PRO A 240 -18.61 32.65 -10.06
C PRO A 240 -19.70 32.12 -9.14
N ARG A 241 -19.32 31.80 -7.90
CA ARG A 241 -20.25 31.51 -6.80
C ARG A 241 -21.29 32.64 -6.74
N ALA A 242 -22.56 32.28 -6.89
CA ALA A 242 -23.67 33.18 -6.57
C ALA A 242 -23.74 33.39 -5.03
N PRO A 243 -24.16 34.57 -4.57
CA PRO A 243 -24.24 34.92 -3.15
C PRO A 243 -25.30 34.12 -2.37
#